data_AF-A0A9E4EDF4-F1
#
_entry.id   AF-A0A9E4EDF4-F1
#
_cell.length_a   1.000
_cell.length_b   1.000
_cell.length_c   1.000
_cell.angle_alpha   90.00
_cell.angle_beta   90.00
_cell.angle_gamma   90.00
#
_symmetry.space_group_name_H-M   'P 1'
#
loop_
_entity.id
_entity.type
_entity.pdbx_description
1 polymer ?
#
loop_
_entity_poly.entity_id
_entity_poly.type
_entity_poly.pdbx_seq_one_letter_code
_entity_poly.pdbx_strand_id
1 'polypeptide(L)'
;MNKETIKSALAAMPTGDLLEKLKHLLATIGYRSERTLELSGSVDDFIREFEALNLNTKTEQEFRDTAESVKLVFQFTSDEIADDLQQTLFEAASFDKGNTDSFLFCAVELKDNTYSRTKYAEF
;
A
#
# COMPACT_ATOMS: atom_id res chain seq x y z
N MET A 1 -20.29 2.69 8.44
CA MET A 1 -19.14 1.79 8.69
C MET A 1 -19.39 0.98 9.98
N ASN A 2 -19.33 -0.35 9.94
CA ASN A 2 -19.64 -1.23 11.09
C ASN A 2 -18.35 -1.73 11.77
N LYS A 3 -18.20 -1.45 13.08
CA LYS A 3 -17.03 -1.83 13.90
C LYS A 3 -16.74 -3.33 13.90
N GLU A 4 -17.78 -4.16 13.87
CA GLU A 4 -17.63 -5.62 13.89
C GLU A 4 -17.07 -6.14 12.55
N THR A 5 -17.41 -5.50 11.43
CA THR A 5 -16.84 -5.84 10.12
C THR A 5 -15.34 -5.53 10.07
N ILE A 6 -14.91 -4.38 10.60
CA ILE A 6 -13.49 -4.01 10.68
C ILE A 6 -12.72 -5.02 11.55
N LYS A 7 -13.26 -5.38 12.72
CA LYS A 7 -12.64 -6.40 13.59
C LYS A 7 -12.48 -7.72 12.88
N SER A 8 -13.50 -8.16 12.14
CA SER A 8 -13.44 -9.42 11.39
C SER A 8 -12.39 -9.37 10.28
N ALA A 9 -12.27 -8.25 9.55
CA ALA A 9 -11.27 -8.07 8.52
C ALA A 9 -9.84 -8.10 9.11
N LEU A 10 -9.62 -7.41 10.23
CA LEU A 10 -8.33 -7.41 10.94
C LEU A 10 -7.95 -8.81 11.46
N ALA A 11 -8.91 -9.54 12.04
CA ALA A 11 -8.67 -10.88 12.55
C ALA A 11 -8.27 -11.89 11.46
N ALA A 12 -8.67 -11.65 10.20
CA ALA A 12 -8.34 -12.50 9.06
C ALA A 12 -6.96 -12.21 8.43
N MET A 13 -6.32 -11.07 8.76
CA MET A 13 -5.03 -10.64 8.18
C MET A 13 -3.90 -11.66 8.34
N PRO A 14 -3.72 -12.34 9.48
CA PRO A 14 -2.64 -13.33 9.63
C PRO A 14 -2.81 -14.60 8.79
N THR A 15 -3.96 -14.75 8.11
CA THR A 15 -4.33 -15.98 7.40
C THR A 15 -4.53 -15.71 5.92
N GLY A 16 -3.71 -16.31 5.05
CA GLY A 16 -3.85 -16.20 3.59
C GLY A 16 -2.92 -15.17 2.96
N ASP A 17 -3.24 -14.73 1.74
CA ASP A 17 -2.43 -13.74 1.02
C ASP A 17 -2.62 -12.33 1.58
N LEU A 18 -1.51 -11.69 1.95
CA LEU A 18 -1.47 -10.37 2.58
C LEU A 18 -2.13 -9.29 1.71
N LEU A 19 -1.90 -9.33 0.39
CA LEU A 19 -2.40 -8.31 -0.53
C LEU A 19 -3.93 -8.35 -0.60
N GLU A 20 -4.48 -9.54 -0.75
CA GLU A 20 -5.94 -9.75 -0.78
C GLU A 20 -6.60 -9.37 0.55
N LYS A 21 -6.00 -9.74 1.69
CA LYS A 21 -6.53 -9.34 3.01
C LYS A 21 -6.49 -7.84 3.24
N LEU A 22 -5.41 -7.18 2.80
CA LEU A 22 -5.27 -5.74 2.95
C LEU A 22 -6.23 -4.97 2.04
N LYS A 23 -6.42 -5.41 0.78
CA LYS A 23 -7.46 -4.86 -0.11
C LYS A 23 -8.84 -4.97 0.52
N HIS A 24 -9.16 -6.12 1.12
CA HIS A 24 -10.44 -6.32 1.81
C HIS A 24 -10.61 -5.41 3.04
N LEU A 25 -9.57 -5.23 3.84
CA LEU A 25 -9.58 -4.31 4.98
C LEU A 25 -9.79 -2.87 4.52
N LEU A 26 -9.04 -2.42 3.51
CA LEU A 26 -9.16 -1.08 2.95
C LEU A 26 -10.55 -0.82 2.38
N ALA A 27 -11.11 -1.78 1.63
CA ALA A 27 -12.48 -1.69 1.12
C ALA A 27 -13.52 -1.60 2.25
N THR A 28 -13.29 -2.28 3.37
CA THR A 28 -14.17 -2.24 4.55
C THR A 28 -14.23 -0.85 5.19
N ILE A 29 -13.15 -0.07 5.07
CA ILE A 29 -13.06 1.29 5.62
C ILE A 29 -13.28 2.39 4.56
N GLY A 30 -13.69 2.02 3.34
CA GLY A 30 -14.07 2.95 2.28
C GLY A 30 -13.00 3.19 1.20
N TYR A 31 -11.81 2.58 1.28
CA TYR A 31 -10.79 2.73 0.25
C TYR A 31 -10.85 1.58 -0.75
N ARG A 32 -11.15 1.88 -2.01
CA ARG A 32 -11.12 0.93 -3.10
C ARG A 32 -10.58 1.58 -4.36
N SER A 33 -9.65 0.89 -5.03
CA SER A 33 -9.25 1.22 -6.38
C SER A 33 -8.86 -0.06 -7.13
N GLU A 34 -9.09 -0.05 -8.44
CA GLU A 34 -8.65 -1.10 -9.35
C GLU A 34 -7.26 -0.79 -9.94
N ARG A 35 -6.69 0.39 -9.64
CA ARG A 35 -5.35 0.82 -10.07
C ARG A 35 -4.26 0.11 -9.27
N THR A 36 -3.91 -1.08 -9.71
CA THR A 36 -2.88 -1.91 -9.10
C THR A 36 -1.65 -2.03 -10.01
N LEU A 37 -0.50 -2.36 -9.42
CA LEU A 37 0.73 -2.69 -10.14
C LEU A 37 1.28 -3.98 -9.55
N GLU A 38 1.43 -5.00 -10.38
CA GLU A 38 1.98 -6.27 -9.94
C GLU A 38 3.51 -6.17 -9.86
N LEU A 39 4.02 -6.29 -8.64
CA LEU A 39 5.45 -6.34 -8.34
C LEU A 39 5.79 -7.73 -7.81
N SER A 40 7.05 -8.13 -7.96
CA SER A 40 7.53 -9.42 -7.46
C SER A 40 7.43 -9.58 -5.93
N GLY A 41 7.26 -8.48 -5.20
CA GLY A 41 7.32 -8.43 -3.74
C GLY A 41 8.72 -8.11 -3.20
N SER A 42 9.75 -8.13 -4.06
CA SER A 42 11.12 -7.78 -3.67
C SER A 42 11.27 -6.28 -3.42
N VAL A 43 12.00 -5.93 -2.36
CA VAL A 43 12.38 -4.55 -2.05
C VAL A 43 13.15 -3.91 -3.20
N ASP A 44 14.04 -4.66 -3.85
CA ASP A 44 14.86 -4.15 -4.95
C ASP A 44 14.02 -3.83 -6.19
N ASP A 45 13.00 -4.66 -6.45
CA ASP A 45 12.06 -4.46 -7.55
C ASP A 45 11.21 -3.21 -7.32
N PHE A 46 10.73 -3.02 -6.08
CA PHE A 46 10.02 -1.81 -5.68
C PHE A 46 10.88 -0.54 -5.83
N ILE A 47 12.11 -0.55 -5.34
CA ILE A 47 13.01 0.64 -5.43
C ILE A 47 13.34 0.95 -6.89
N ARG A 48 13.53 -0.07 -7.74
CA ARG A 48 13.77 0.12 -9.17
C ARG A 48 12.56 0.70 -9.89
N GLU A 49 11.35 0.26 -9.54
CA GLU A 49 10.12 0.75 -10.17
C GLU A 49 9.80 2.20 -9.75
N PHE A 50 10.11 2.54 -8.49
CA PHE A 50 9.91 3.85 -7.87
C PHE A 50 11.26 4.50 -7.53
N GLU A 51 12.10 4.65 -8.55
CA GLU A 51 13.45 5.18 -8.40
C GLU A 51 13.42 6.59 -7.80
N ALA A 52 14.13 6.78 -6.68
CA ALA A 52 14.25 8.08 -6.05
C ALA A 52 15.16 9.00 -6.87
N LEU A 53 14.89 10.32 -6.84
CA LEU A 53 15.73 11.33 -7.49
C LEU A 53 17.20 11.27 -7.03
N ASN A 54 17.42 10.85 -5.78
CA ASN A 54 18.73 10.62 -5.21
C ASN A 54 18.84 9.13 -4.83
N LEU A 55 19.82 8.44 -5.41
CA LEU A 55 20.07 7.02 -5.16
C LEU A 55 21.01 6.81 -3.96
N ASN A 56 20.95 5.62 -3.37
CA ASN A 56 21.85 5.15 -2.31
C ASN A 56 21.79 6.01 -1.04
N THR A 57 20.61 6.55 -0.73
CA THR A 57 20.42 7.32 0.50
C THR A 57 20.48 6.40 1.73
N LYS A 58 20.75 6.99 2.91
CA LYS A 58 20.71 6.27 4.19
C LYS A 58 19.34 5.63 4.43
N THR A 59 18.27 6.33 4.12
CA THR A 59 16.88 5.84 4.24
C THR A 59 16.61 4.67 3.31
N GLU A 60 17.13 4.69 2.08
CA GLU A 60 17.01 3.56 1.15
C GLU A 60 17.74 2.32 1.69
N GLN A 61 18.96 2.49 2.21
CA GLN A 61 19.72 1.40 2.83
C GLN A 61 18.99 0.82 4.04
N GLU A 62 18.48 1.67 4.93
CA GLU A 62 17.70 1.26 6.10
C GLU A 62 16.41 0.54 5.70
N PHE A 63 15.75 0.97 4.62
CA PHE A 63 14.57 0.29 4.09
C PHE A 63 14.91 -1.11 3.57
N ARG A 64 16.01 -1.24 2.80
CA ARG A 64 16.52 -2.56 2.35
C ARG A 64 16.87 -3.48 3.52
N ASP A 65 17.47 -2.92 4.57
CA ASP A 65 17.88 -3.69 5.75
C ASP A 65 16.68 -4.17 6.58
N THR A 66 15.56 -3.45 6.53
CA THR A 66 14.44 -3.67 7.45
C THR A 66 13.20 -4.32 6.82
N ALA A 67 12.91 -4.02 5.55
CA ALA A 67 11.79 -4.63 4.84
C ALA A 67 12.17 -6.03 4.34
N GLU A 68 11.28 -6.99 4.58
CA GLU A 68 11.35 -8.34 4.01
C GLU A 68 10.71 -8.35 2.62
N SER A 69 9.53 -7.76 2.50
CA SER A 69 8.79 -7.69 1.24
C SER A 69 7.98 -6.40 1.14
N VAL A 70 7.72 -5.97 -0.09
CA VAL A 70 6.91 -4.77 -0.39
C VAL A 70 5.96 -5.08 -1.54
N LYS A 71 4.67 -4.86 -1.32
CA LYS A 71 3.65 -4.97 -2.37
C LYS A 71 2.90 -3.65 -2.52
N LEU A 72 2.66 -3.23 -3.76
CA LEU A 72 1.73 -2.13 -4.03
C LEU A 72 0.29 -2.67 -3.95
N VAL A 73 -0.54 -2.05 -3.11
CA VAL A 73 -1.93 -2.46 -2.90
C VAL A 73 -2.82 -1.88 -3.98
N PHE A 74 -2.81 -0.55 -4.08
CA PHE A 74 -3.38 0.22 -5.17
C PHE A 74 -2.93 1.69 -5.07
N GLN A 75 -3.11 2.43 -6.16
CA GLN A 75 -3.11 3.89 -6.17
C GLN A 75 -4.52 4.40 -5.92
N PHE A 76 -4.65 5.46 -5.13
CA PHE A 76 -5.92 6.13 -4.85
C PHE A 76 -5.82 7.60 -5.26
N THR A 77 -6.53 8.02 -6.31
CA THR A 77 -6.41 9.38 -6.88
C THR A 77 -7.46 10.34 -6.32
N SER A 78 -7.23 11.65 -6.46
CA SER A 78 -8.22 12.67 -6.09
C SER A 78 -9.58 12.53 -6.76
N ASP A 79 -9.61 11.97 -7.97
CA ASP A 79 -10.86 11.66 -8.66
C ASP A 79 -11.67 10.60 -7.90
N GLU A 80 -11.00 9.59 -7.32
CA GLU A 80 -11.64 8.57 -6.47
C GLU A 80 -12.04 9.12 -5.09
N ILE A 81 -11.33 10.14 -4.57
CA ILE A 81 -11.70 10.86 -3.34
C ILE A 81 -12.99 11.67 -3.55
N ALA A 82 -13.16 12.29 -4.73
CA ALA A 82 -14.36 13.04 -5.08
C ALA A 82 -15.56 12.14 -5.39
N ASP A 83 -15.31 10.95 -5.98
CA ASP A 83 -16.33 9.97 -6.39
C ASP A 83 -16.90 9.13 -5.24
N ASP A 84 -16.25 9.06 -4.06
CA ASP A 84 -16.82 8.36 -2.89
C ASP A 84 -18.12 9.04 -2.37
N LEU A 85 -18.46 10.22 -2.92
CA LEU A 85 -19.76 10.86 -2.76
C LEU A 85 -20.80 10.51 -3.85
N GLN A 86 -20.43 10.05 -5.05
CA GLN A 86 -21.37 9.69 -6.11
C GLN A 86 -20.82 8.59 -7.03
N GLN A 87 -21.34 7.37 -6.85
CA GLN A 87 -21.27 6.30 -7.84
C GLN A 87 -21.67 6.83 -9.23
N THR A 88 -20.77 6.81 -10.21
CA THR A 88 -20.91 6.11 -11.51
C THR A 88 -19.91 6.64 -12.54
N LEU A 89 -19.38 5.69 -13.33
CA LEU A 89 -18.60 5.86 -14.55
C LEU A 89 -17.13 6.20 -14.32
N PHE A 90 -16.25 5.22 -14.56
CA PHE A 90 -15.17 5.25 -15.57
C PHE A 90 -14.09 4.23 -15.19
N GLU A 91 -13.98 3.21 -16.04
CA GLU A 91 -12.94 2.17 -15.98
C GLU A 91 -11.58 2.79 -16.26
N ALA A 92 -10.83 3.19 -15.23
CA ALA A 92 -9.41 3.45 -15.37
C ALA A 92 -8.65 2.13 -15.14
N ALA A 93 -8.20 1.52 -16.24
CA ALA A 93 -7.59 0.19 -16.26
C ALA A 93 -6.08 0.17 -15.91
N SER A 94 -5.44 1.30 -15.60
CA SER A 94 -3.99 1.36 -15.41
C SER A 94 -3.52 2.41 -14.41
N PHE A 95 -2.44 2.07 -13.71
CA PHE A 95 -1.65 2.92 -12.80
C PHE A 95 -1.09 4.16 -13.50
N ASP A 96 -1.18 5.33 -12.87
CA ASP A 96 -0.70 6.61 -13.43
C ASP A 96 0.46 7.18 -12.60
N LYS A 97 1.68 7.15 -13.15
CA LYS A 97 2.89 7.70 -12.51
C LYS A 97 2.94 9.23 -12.45
N GLY A 98 2.08 9.96 -13.18
CA GLY A 98 2.17 11.41 -13.38
C GLY A 98 1.18 12.26 -12.59
N ASN A 99 0.20 11.66 -11.92
CA ASN A 99 -0.83 12.42 -11.19
C ASN A 99 -0.33 12.83 -9.79
N THR A 100 -0.09 14.14 -9.62
CA THR A 100 0.47 14.73 -8.38
C THR A 100 -0.49 14.68 -7.20
N ASP A 101 -1.77 14.39 -7.45
CA ASP A 101 -2.80 14.27 -6.41
C ASP A 101 -3.26 12.82 -6.26
N SER A 102 -2.33 11.93 -5.92
CA SER A 102 -2.62 10.52 -5.66
C SER A 102 -1.91 10.00 -4.40
N PHE A 103 -2.58 9.09 -3.69
CA PHE A 103 -2.03 8.33 -2.58
C PHE A 103 -1.64 6.93 -3.07
N LEU A 104 -0.47 6.46 -2.64
CA LEU A 104 -0.07 5.07 -2.85
C LEU A 104 -0.25 4.28 -1.57
N PHE A 105 -0.99 3.18 -1.65
CA PHE A 105 -1.11 2.23 -0.55
C PHE A 105 -0.12 1.10 -0.77
N CYS A 106 0.81 0.93 0.17
CA CYS A 106 1.83 -0.11 0.15
C CYS A 106 1.68 -1.03 1.37
N ALA A 107 1.87 -2.32 1.15
CA ALA A 107 2.08 -3.30 2.21
C ALA A 107 3.58 -3.54 2.36
N VAL A 108 4.13 -3.27 3.54
CA VAL A 108 5.53 -3.54 3.87
C VAL A 108 5.57 -4.61 4.95
N GLU A 109 6.15 -5.76 4.62
CA GLU A 109 6.47 -6.81 5.58
C GLU A 109 7.85 -6.51 6.18
N LEU A 110 7.97 -6.60 7.49
CA LEU A 110 9.20 -6.31 8.20
C LEU A 110 9.94 -7.60 8.53
N LYS A 111 11.27 -7.59 8.43
CA LYS A 111 12.14 -8.71 8.81
C LYS A 111 12.02 -9.06 10.30
N ASP A 112 11.92 -8.03 11.14
CA ASP A 112 11.87 -8.21 12.59
C ASP A 112 10.43 -8.37 13.08
N ASN A 113 10.15 -9.45 13.81
CA ASN A 113 8.88 -9.67 14.49
C ASN A 113 8.65 -8.72 15.69
N THR A 114 9.67 -7.98 16.12
CA THR A 114 9.59 -7.04 17.23
C THR A 114 10.36 -5.78 16.92
N TYR A 115 9.70 -4.64 17.06
CA TYR A 115 10.30 -3.32 16.93
C TYR A 115 9.83 -2.42 18.07
N SER A 116 10.67 -1.46 18.46
CA SER A 116 10.22 -0.40 19.37
C SER A 116 9.28 0.53 18.60
N ARG A 117 8.24 1.05 19.26
CA ARG A 117 7.30 2.01 18.63
C ARG A 117 7.98 3.22 17.99
N THR A 118 9.19 3.57 18.42
CA THR A 118 9.98 4.68 17.89
C THR A 118 10.87 4.29 16.72
N LYS A 119 11.13 2.99 16.48
CA LYS A 119 12.04 2.52 15.43
C LYS A 119 11.65 3.03 14.05
N TYR A 120 10.35 3.12 13.78
CA TYR A 120 9.82 3.57 12.49
C TYR A 120 9.20 4.97 12.51
N ALA A 121 9.31 5.71 13.61
CA ALA A 121 8.69 7.03 13.74
C ALA A 121 9.45 8.14 12.99
N GLU A 122 10.69 7.86 12.58
CA GLU A 122 11.59 8.79 11.87
C GLU A 122 11.71 8.49 10.37
N PHE A 123 11.03 7.45 9.88
CA PHE A 123 10.85 7.19 8.45
C PHE A 123 9.64 7.95 7.94
#